data_AF-A0A9L0JL67-F1
#
_entry.id   AF-A0A9L0JL67-F1
#
_cell.length_a   1.000
_cell.length_b   1.000
_cell.length_c   1.000
_cell.angle_alpha   90.00
_cell.angle_beta   90.00
_cell.angle_gamma   90.00
#
_symmetry.space_group_name_H-M   'P 1'
#
loop_
_entity.id
_entity.type
_entity.pdbx_description
1 polymer ?
#
loop_
_entity_poly.entity_id
_entity_poly.type
_entity_poly.pdbx_seq_one_letter_code
_entity_poly.pdbx_strand_id
1 'polypeptide(L)'
;MAAGAAEAAAVVVEVGSARQFEELLRLRAKSLVVVHFWAPWAPQCAQMNDVMAELAKEHPQVSFVKELEASEELDTICPKAPKLEERLKVLTNKASVMLFMKGNKQEAKCGFSKQILEILNSTGVDYETFDILEDEEVRQGLKAYSNWPTYPQLYVKGELVGGLDIVKELKENGELMPILKGEN
;
A
#
# COMPACT_ATOMS: atom_id res chain seq x y z
N MET A 1 -27.44 -25.87 32.72
CA MET A 1 -27.26 -24.55 33.38
C MET A 1 -26.11 -24.65 34.35
N ALA A 2 -24.95 -24.10 33.97
CA ALA A 2 -23.87 -23.59 34.84
C ALA A 2 -22.67 -23.29 33.93
N ALA A 3 -22.65 -22.10 33.32
CA ALA A 3 -21.47 -21.57 32.67
C ALA A 3 -20.54 -21.04 33.78
N GLY A 4 -19.40 -21.71 33.97
CA GLY A 4 -18.33 -21.22 34.83
C GLY A 4 -17.65 -20.04 34.16
N ALA A 5 -17.87 -18.84 34.69
CA ALA A 5 -17.08 -17.67 34.36
C ALA A 5 -15.66 -17.88 34.89
N ALA A 6 -14.72 -18.21 33.99
CA ALA A 6 -13.31 -18.20 34.32
C ALA A 6 -12.84 -16.75 34.39
N GLU A 7 -12.43 -16.36 35.58
CA GLU A 7 -11.89 -15.09 36.02
C GLU A 7 -10.77 -14.60 35.08
N ALA A 8 -10.96 -13.43 34.46
CA ALA A 8 -9.95 -12.76 33.66
C ALA A 8 -8.94 -12.08 34.62
N ALA A 9 -7.95 -12.84 35.07
CA ALA A 9 -6.79 -12.26 35.72
C ALA A 9 -5.94 -11.50 34.68
N ALA A 10 -5.48 -10.32 35.05
CA ALA A 10 -4.44 -9.61 34.31
C ALA A 10 -3.18 -10.48 34.28
N VAL A 11 -2.93 -11.09 33.13
CA VAL A 11 -1.76 -11.92 32.88
C VAL A 11 -1.00 -11.24 31.77
N VAL A 12 0.24 -10.85 32.08
CA VAL A 12 1.25 -10.62 31.05
C VAL A 12 1.54 -11.99 30.44
N VAL A 13 1.08 -12.22 29.21
CA VAL A 13 1.32 -13.48 28.50
C VAL A 13 2.55 -13.29 27.61
N GLU A 14 3.57 -14.11 27.85
CA GLU A 14 4.70 -14.22 26.93
C GLU A 14 4.31 -15.09 25.74
N VAL A 15 4.47 -14.55 24.54
CA VAL A 15 4.15 -15.22 23.28
C VAL A 15 5.43 -15.40 22.48
N GLY A 16 5.75 -16.66 22.18
CA GLY A 16 6.98 -17.04 21.46
C GLY A 16 6.73 -17.49 20.01
N SER A 17 5.49 -17.42 19.51
CA SER A 17 5.16 -17.81 18.13
C SER A 17 3.86 -17.18 17.63
N ALA A 18 3.74 -17.00 16.31
CA ALA A 18 2.53 -16.46 15.67
C ALA A 18 1.26 -17.27 15.99
N ARG A 19 1.36 -18.61 16.05
CA ARG A 19 0.21 -19.48 16.40
C ARG A 19 -0.31 -19.22 17.81
N GLN A 20 0.59 -19.03 18.77
CA GLN A 20 0.22 -18.69 20.15
C GLN A 20 -0.44 -17.30 20.22
N PHE A 21 0.03 -16.36 19.40
CA PHE A 21 -0.58 -15.04 19.30
C PHE A 21 -2.00 -15.09 18.70
N GLU A 22 -2.19 -15.83 17.61
CA GLU A 22 -3.50 -16.01 16.96
C GLU A 22 -4.51 -16.70 17.87
N GLU A 23 -4.10 -17.74 18.60
CA GLU A 23 -4.93 -18.42 19.60
C GLU A 23 -5.36 -17.42 20.68
N LEU A 24 -4.43 -16.59 21.17
CA LEU A 24 -4.70 -15.57 22.17
C LEU A 24 -5.69 -14.52 21.66
N LEU A 25 -5.50 -13.99 20.45
CA LEU A 25 -6.42 -13.04 19.83
C LEU A 25 -7.81 -13.64 19.61
N ARG A 26 -7.91 -14.91 19.22
CA ARG A 26 -9.18 -15.62 19.08
C ARG A 26 -9.89 -15.80 20.42
N LEU A 27 -9.17 -16.23 21.45
CA LEU A 27 -9.73 -16.44 22.79
C LEU A 27 -10.13 -15.13 23.47
N ARG A 28 -9.47 -14.01 23.10
CA ARG A 28 -9.63 -12.68 23.70
C ARG A 28 -10.31 -11.68 22.77
N ALA A 29 -11.03 -12.13 21.74
CA ALA A 29 -11.59 -11.32 20.65
C ALA A 29 -12.54 -10.18 21.08
N LYS A 30 -13.03 -10.18 22.32
CA LYS A 30 -13.91 -9.14 22.89
C LYS A 30 -13.24 -8.25 23.94
N SER A 31 -11.94 -8.42 24.16
CA SER A 31 -11.17 -7.68 25.17
C SER A 31 -10.07 -6.86 24.52
N LEU A 32 -9.70 -5.74 25.15
CA LEU A 32 -8.58 -4.93 24.72
C LEU A 32 -7.27 -5.72 24.96
N VAL A 33 -6.44 -5.79 23.92
CA VAL A 33 -5.12 -6.44 23.96
C VAL A 33 -4.06 -5.39 23.67
N VAL A 34 -3.11 -5.22 24.58
CA VAL A 34 -1.95 -4.34 24.43
C VAL A 34 -0.74 -5.22 24.17
N VAL A 35 -0.15 -5.07 22.98
CA VAL A 35 1.00 -5.85 22.53
C VAL A 35 2.26 -5.00 22.62
N HIS A 36 3.25 -5.50 23.34
CA HIS A 36 4.61 -4.95 23.35
C HIS A 36 5.54 -5.95 22.66
N PHE A 37 6.02 -5.56 21.48
CA PHE A 37 7.00 -6.31 20.71
C PHE A 37 8.31 -5.52 20.64
N TRP A 38 9.42 -6.23 20.47
CA TRP A 38 10.69 -5.62 20.12
C TRP A 38 11.05 -6.00 18.70
N ALA A 39 11.75 -5.11 18.01
CA ALA A 39 12.23 -5.37 16.65
C ALA A 39 13.76 -5.24 16.63
N PRO A 40 14.48 -6.05 15.85
CA PRO A 40 15.95 -6.06 15.85
C PRO A 40 16.60 -4.72 15.46
N TRP A 41 15.84 -3.84 14.81
CA TRP A 41 16.26 -2.48 14.45
C TRP A 41 16.00 -1.42 15.54
N ALA A 42 15.33 -1.78 16.64
CA ALA A 42 15.05 -0.90 17.77
C ALA A 42 15.38 -1.61 19.09
N PRO A 43 16.39 -1.15 19.86
CA PRO A 43 16.76 -1.82 21.11
C PRO A 43 15.57 -1.86 22.06
N GLN A 44 15.33 -3.03 22.66
CA GLN A 44 14.22 -3.21 23.58
C GLN A 44 14.36 -2.23 24.75
N CYS A 45 13.37 -1.36 24.94
CA CYS A 45 13.33 -0.49 26.10
C CYS A 45 12.95 -1.35 27.32
N ALA A 46 13.95 -1.88 28.04
CA ALA A 46 13.74 -2.78 29.17
C ALA A 46 12.76 -2.22 30.21
N GLN A 47 12.77 -0.90 30.40
CA GLN A 47 11.83 -0.16 31.27
C GLN A 47 10.36 -0.33 30.88
N MET A 48 10.05 -0.52 29.59
CA MET A 48 8.67 -0.65 29.12
C MET A 48 8.04 -1.97 29.57
N ASN A 49 8.84 -3.01 29.80
CA ASN A 49 8.34 -4.28 30.33
C ASN A 49 7.84 -4.12 31.78
N ASP A 50 8.54 -3.31 32.58
CA ASP A 50 8.15 -3.01 33.95
C ASP A 50 6.86 -2.17 33.98
N VAL A 51 6.76 -1.18 33.08
CA VAL A 51 5.55 -0.36 32.92
C VAL A 51 4.34 -1.22 32.51
N MET A 52 4.52 -2.15 31.57
CA MET A 52 3.46 -3.06 31.14
C MET A 52 3.00 -4.00 32.27
N ALA A 53 3.92 -4.44 33.14
CA ALA A 53 3.59 -5.28 34.29
C ALA A 53 2.79 -4.50 35.36
N GLU A 54 3.09 -3.22 35.57
CA GLU A 54 2.32 -2.35 36.47
C GLU A 54 0.93 -2.03 35.89
N LEU A 55 0.86 -1.67 34.61
CA LEU A 55 -0.42 -1.38 33.93
C LEU A 55 -1.34 -2.60 33.88
N ALA A 56 -0.79 -3.81 33.80
CA ALA A 56 -1.58 -5.03 33.93
C ALA A 56 -2.27 -5.13 35.29
N LYS A 57 -1.61 -4.74 36.38
CA LYS A 57 -2.21 -4.76 37.72
C LYS A 57 -3.34 -3.74 37.86
N GLU A 58 -3.21 -2.57 37.24
CA GLU A 58 -4.22 -1.51 37.30
C GLU A 58 -5.42 -1.76 36.38
N HIS A 59 -5.25 -2.58 35.34
CA HIS A 59 -6.26 -2.82 34.32
C HIS A 59 -6.53 -4.33 34.11
N PRO A 60 -7.25 -5.00 35.03
CA PRO A 60 -7.53 -6.43 34.96
C PRO A 60 -8.32 -6.86 33.71
N GLN A 61 -9.11 -5.95 33.12
CA GLN A 61 -9.82 -6.22 31.88
C GLN A 61 -8.96 -6.17 30.60
N VAL A 62 -7.68 -5.77 30.70
CA VAL A 62 -6.78 -5.58 29.56
C VAL A 62 -5.74 -6.71 29.52
N SER A 63 -5.50 -7.22 28.32
CA SER A 63 -4.57 -8.32 28.07
C SER A 63 -3.24 -7.74 27.65
N PHE A 64 -2.19 -7.92 28.46
CA PHE A 64 -0.86 -7.44 28.11
C PHE A 64 -0.07 -8.61 27.53
N VAL A 65 0.43 -8.46 26.30
CA VAL A 65 1.16 -9.51 25.58
C VAL A 65 2.56 -9.01 25.30
N LYS A 66 3.56 -9.83 25.66
CA LYS A 66 4.96 -9.58 25.37
C LYS A 66 5.42 -10.57 24.31
N GLU A 67 5.89 -10.06 23.18
CA GLU A 67 6.37 -10.87 22.06
C GLU A 67 7.90 -10.95 22.08
N LEU A 68 8.44 -12.17 21.92
CA LEU A 68 9.88 -12.44 22.05
C LEU A 68 10.68 -12.26 20.75
N GLU A 69 10.04 -12.05 19.61
CA GLU A 69 10.72 -11.59 18.39
C GLU A 69 9.64 -11.15 17.41
N ALA A 70 9.74 -9.95 16.85
CA ALA A 70 9.03 -9.60 15.64
C ALA A 70 9.62 -10.41 14.47
N SER A 71 9.38 -11.73 14.48
CA SER A 71 9.63 -12.60 13.36
C SER A 71 8.66 -12.22 12.25
N GLU A 72 9.09 -12.44 11.01
CA GLU A 72 8.49 -11.95 9.76
C GLU A 72 7.01 -12.38 9.51
N GLU A 73 6.37 -13.04 10.47
CA GLU A 73 5.00 -13.56 10.42
C GLU A 73 3.91 -12.50 10.69
N LEU A 74 4.27 -11.33 11.26
CA LEU A 74 3.32 -10.23 11.54
C LEU A 74 2.86 -9.45 10.28
N ASP A 75 3.51 -9.62 9.13
CA ASP A 75 3.01 -9.09 7.83
C ASP A 75 1.64 -9.68 7.48
N THR A 76 1.32 -10.87 7.99
CA THR A 76 0.09 -11.61 7.68
C THR A 76 -1.09 -11.24 8.60
N ILE A 77 -0.82 -10.75 9.81
CA ILE A 77 -1.80 -10.65 10.91
C ILE A 77 -2.39 -9.25 11.04
N CYS A 78 -1.61 -8.22 10.73
CA CYS A 78 -2.13 -6.85 10.59
C CYS A 78 -2.53 -6.65 9.13
N PRO A 79 -3.79 -6.32 8.79
CA PRO A 79 -4.08 -5.80 7.46
C PRO A 79 -3.29 -4.50 7.32
N LYS A 80 -2.10 -4.59 6.74
CA LYS A 80 -1.30 -3.40 6.44
C LYS A 80 -2.22 -2.50 5.64
N ALA A 81 -2.29 -1.22 6.04
CA ALA A 81 -2.75 -0.19 5.11
C ALA A 81 -2.06 -0.50 3.77
N PRO A 82 -2.83 -0.60 2.66
CA PRO A 82 -2.31 -1.13 1.41
C PRO A 82 -0.98 -0.43 1.12
N LYS A 83 0.11 -1.21 1.00
CA LYS A 83 1.43 -0.66 0.69
C LYS A 83 1.24 0.20 -0.55
N LEU A 84 1.73 1.45 -0.53
CA LEU A 84 1.52 2.42 -1.62
C LEU A 84 1.80 1.79 -2.99
N GLU A 85 2.81 0.93 -3.07
CA GLU A 85 3.17 0.14 -4.26
C GLU A 85 2.03 -0.76 -4.79
N GLU A 86 1.28 -1.45 -3.93
CA GLU A 86 0.14 -2.25 -4.35
C GLU A 86 -0.98 -1.38 -4.92
N ARG A 87 -1.24 -0.24 -4.28
CA ARG A 87 -2.22 0.74 -4.78
C ARG A 87 -1.79 1.28 -6.15
N LEU A 88 -0.51 1.60 -6.33
CA LEU A 88 0.04 2.04 -7.62
C LEU A 88 -0.11 0.95 -8.69
N LYS A 89 0.20 -0.31 -8.35
CA LYS A 89 0.07 -1.44 -9.26
C LYS A 89 -1.39 -1.64 -9.70
N VAL A 90 -2.35 -1.52 -8.80
CA VAL A 90 -3.78 -1.58 -9.13
C VAL A 90 -4.17 -0.41 -10.04
N LEU A 91 -3.67 0.79 -9.77
CA LEU A 91 -3.96 1.98 -10.58
C LEU A 91 -3.39 1.87 -11.99
N THR A 92 -2.14 1.44 -12.16
CA THR A 92 -1.51 1.29 -13.49
C THR A 92 -2.14 0.17 -14.31
N ASN A 93 -2.73 -0.84 -13.66
CA ASN A 93 -3.43 -1.95 -14.32
C ASN A 93 -4.95 -1.77 -14.42
N LYS A 94 -5.48 -0.61 -14.00
CA LYS A 94 -6.93 -0.34 -14.02
C LYS A 94 -7.51 -0.40 -15.43
N ALA A 95 -6.74 0.03 -16.43
CA ALA A 95 -7.09 -0.04 -17.85
C ALA A 95 -5.88 -0.55 -18.65
N SER A 96 -6.13 -1.04 -19.86
CA SER A 96 -5.06 -1.49 -20.76
C SER A 96 -4.10 -0.37 -21.11
N VAL A 97 -4.59 0.87 -21.23
CA VAL A 97 -3.79 2.08 -21.44
C VAL A 97 -4.17 3.11 -20.37
N MET A 98 -3.22 3.47 -19.51
CA MET A 98 -3.39 4.43 -18.43
C MET A 98 -2.45 5.63 -18.64
N LEU A 99 -3.00 6.84 -18.67
CA LEU A 99 -2.25 8.08 -18.79
C LEU A 99 -2.30 8.87 -17.48
N PHE A 100 -1.16 9.00 -16.80
CA PHE A 100 -1.02 9.84 -15.62
C PHE A 100 -0.58 11.24 -16.04
N MET A 101 -1.42 12.23 -15.76
CA MET A 101 -1.20 13.60 -16.22
C MET A 101 -1.70 14.63 -15.21
N LYS A 102 -1.40 15.91 -15.49
CA LYS A 102 -1.91 17.05 -14.71
C LYS A 102 -3.23 17.52 -15.32
N GLY A 103 -4.32 17.32 -14.60
CA GLY A 103 -5.68 17.50 -15.11
C GLY A 103 -6.28 16.22 -15.70
N ASN A 104 -7.38 16.35 -16.44
CA ASN A 104 -8.16 15.23 -16.99
C ASN A 104 -8.41 15.40 -18.51
N LYS A 105 -9.00 14.39 -19.17
CA LYS A 105 -9.36 14.44 -20.61
C LYS A 105 -10.13 15.70 -21.01
N GLN A 106 -11.02 16.19 -20.14
CA GLN A 106 -11.85 17.38 -20.39
C GLN A 106 -11.14 18.69 -20.04
N GLU A 107 -10.31 18.68 -19.00
CA GLU A 107 -9.64 19.87 -18.47
C GLU A 107 -8.12 19.63 -18.32
N ALA A 108 -7.41 19.66 -19.45
CA ALA A 108 -5.96 19.55 -19.45
C ALA A 108 -5.31 20.87 -18.99
N LYS A 109 -4.64 20.84 -17.82
CA LYS A 109 -4.02 22.01 -17.18
C LYS A 109 -2.59 22.31 -17.67
N CYS A 110 -2.08 21.56 -18.65
CA CYS A 110 -0.72 21.70 -19.17
C CYS A 110 -0.65 21.44 -20.68
N GLY A 111 0.19 22.20 -21.39
CA GLY A 111 0.38 22.05 -22.85
C GLY A 111 0.95 20.68 -23.26
N PHE A 112 1.77 20.05 -22.42
CA PHE A 112 2.27 18.69 -22.66
C PHE A 112 1.17 17.64 -22.53
N SER A 113 0.28 17.82 -21.55
CA SER A 113 -0.90 16.98 -21.36
C SER A 113 -1.88 17.08 -22.52
N LYS A 114 -2.07 18.27 -23.12
CA LYS A 114 -2.92 18.43 -24.31
C LYS A 114 -2.37 17.68 -25.52
N GLN A 115 -1.07 17.79 -25.77
CA GLN A 115 -0.42 17.14 -26.91
C GLN A 115 -0.50 15.62 -26.86
N ILE A 116 -0.29 15.00 -25.68
CA ILE A 116 -0.40 13.54 -25.55
C ILE A 116 -1.85 13.06 -25.74
N LEU A 117 -2.84 13.83 -25.27
CA LEU A 117 -4.26 13.52 -25.49
C LEU A 117 -4.62 13.58 -26.97
N GLU A 118 -4.15 14.59 -27.71
CA GLU A 118 -4.35 14.65 -29.17
C GLU A 118 -3.74 13.45 -29.89
N ILE A 119 -2.53 13.03 -29.49
CA ILE A 119 -1.88 11.85 -30.05
C ILE A 119 -2.71 10.60 -29.77
N LEU A 120 -3.09 10.35 -28.51
CA LEU A 120 -3.88 9.17 -28.14
C LEU A 120 -5.26 9.17 -28.81
N ASN A 121 -5.95 10.31 -28.85
CA ASN A 121 -7.24 10.43 -29.53
C ASN A 121 -7.11 10.16 -31.04
N SER A 122 -5.99 10.55 -31.67
CA SER A 122 -5.75 10.25 -33.09
C SER A 122 -5.50 8.76 -33.37
N THR A 123 -5.09 7.98 -32.37
CA THR A 123 -4.92 6.52 -32.51
C THR A 123 -6.23 5.74 -32.40
N GLY A 124 -7.28 6.34 -31.81
CA GLY A 124 -8.58 5.70 -31.61
C GLY A 124 -8.59 4.57 -30.57
N VAL A 125 -7.54 4.45 -29.75
CA VAL A 125 -7.45 3.45 -28.67
C VAL A 125 -8.18 3.95 -27.43
N ASP A 126 -8.89 3.06 -26.75
CA ASP A 126 -9.44 3.33 -25.42
C ASP A 126 -8.33 3.44 -24.38
N TYR A 127 -8.25 4.59 -23.72
CA TYR A 127 -7.34 4.85 -22.61
C TYR A 127 -8.07 5.54 -21.48
N GLU A 128 -7.56 5.42 -20.27
CA GLU A 128 -8.04 6.15 -19.09
C GLU A 128 -7.01 7.19 -18.64
N THR A 129 -7.47 8.26 -17.99
CA THR A 129 -6.59 9.29 -17.42
C THR A 129 -6.71 9.34 -15.92
N PHE A 130 -5.61 9.65 -15.25
CA PHE A 130 -5.59 9.92 -13.81
C PHE A 130 -4.94 11.27 -13.54
N ASP A 131 -5.64 12.16 -12.82
CA ASP A 131 -5.10 13.45 -12.41
C ASP A 131 -4.21 13.29 -11.16
N ILE A 132 -2.90 13.38 -11.39
CA ILE A 132 -1.89 13.30 -10.31
C ILE A 132 -1.91 14.53 -9.38
N LEU A 133 -2.69 15.56 -9.67
CA LEU A 133 -2.87 16.71 -8.78
C LEU A 133 -3.89 16.45 -7.66
N GLU A 134 -4.78 15.46 -7.83
CA GLU A 134 -5.77 15.10 -6.81
C GLU A 134 -5.17 14.21 -5.71
N ASP A 135 -4.03 13.56 -5.99
CA ASP A 135 -3.39 12.59 -5.09
C ASP A 135 -1.86 12.74 -5.09
N GLU A 136 -1.33 13.45 -4.10
CA GLU A 136 0.11 13.70 -3.95
C GLU A 136 0.89 12.41 -3.59
N GLU A 137 0.27 11.44 -2.90
CA GLU A 137 0.90 10.15 -2.60
C GLU A 137 1.14 9.36 -3.88
N VAL A 138 0.13 9.25 -4.74
CA VAL A 138 0.27 8.60 -6.06
C VAL A 138 1.29 9.34 -6.91
N ARG A 139 1.31 10.66 -6.87
CA ARG A 139 2.25 11.49 -7.64
C ARG A 139 3.71 11.25 -7.28
N GLN A 140 4.03 11.18 -6.00
CA GLN A 140 5.41 10.90 -5.55
C GLN A 140 5.73 9.41 -5.71
N GLY A 141 4.76 8.55 -5.40
CA GLY A 141 4.87 7.11 -5.53
C GLY A 141 5.19 6.65 -6.95
N LEU A 142 4.49 7.17 -7.97
CA LEU A 142 4.73 6.83 -9.37
C LEU A 142 6.15 7.19 -9.84
N LYS A 143 6.69 8.34 -9.42
CA LYS A 143 8.05 8.73 -9.80
C LYS A 143 9.10 7.72 -9.31
N ALA A 144 8.93 7.24 -8.08
CA ALA A 144 9.80 6.22 -7.51
C ALA A 144 9.55 4.84 -8.14
N TYR A 145 8.28 4.47 -8.29
CA TYR A 145 7.85 3.18 -8.86
C TYR A 145 8.36 2.98 -10.30
N SER A 146 8.26 4.02 -11.10
CA SER A 146 8.60 3.97 -12.53
C SER A 146 10.00 4.49 -12.84
N ASN A 147 10.72 4.92 -11.81
CA ASN A 147 12.00 5.63 -11.91
C ASN A 147 11.97 6.77 -12.96
N TRP A 148 10.84 7.49 -13.05
CA TRP A 148 10.62 8.51 -14.07
C TRP A 148 10.28 9.88 -13.44
N PRO A 149 11.06 10.94 -13.70
CA PRO A 149 10.94 12.19 -12.95
C PRO A 149 9.82 13.12 -13.42
N THR A 150 9.30 12.94 -14.64
CA THR A 150 8.39 13.91 -15.30
C THR A 150 6.98 13.37 -15.57
N TYR A 151 6.05 14.27 -15.86
CA TYR A 151 4.70 13.97 -16.31
C TYR A 151 4.41 14.77 -17.59
N PRO A 152 3.57 14.27 -18.51
CA PRO A 152 2.72 13.07 -18.42
C PRO A 152 3.50 11.75 -18.53
N GLN A 153 2.95 10.67 -17.95
CA GLN A 153 3.48 9.29 -18.04
C GLN A 153 2.41 8.34 -18.61
N LEU A 154 2.76 7.60 -19.65
CA LEU A 154 1.90 6.62 -20.30
C LEU A 154 2.26 5.20 -19.86
N TYR A 155 1.28 4.45 -19.39
CA TYR A 155 1.39 3.04 -19.04
C TYR A 155 0.52 2.20 -19.96
N VAL A 156 1.04 1.04 -20.36
CA VAL A 156 0.28 0.04 -21.11
C VAL A 156 0.44 -1.30 -20.40
N LYS A 157 -0.68 -1.96 -20.07
CA LYS A 157 -0.72 -3.24 -19.33
C LYS A 157 0.14 -3.23 -18.05
N GLY A 158 0.18 -2.09 -17.36
CA GLY A 158 0.95 -1.90 -16.13
C GLY A 158 2.44 -1.56 -16.33
N GLU A 159 2.94 -1.52 -17.57
CA GLU A 159 4.33 -1.17 -17.90
C GLU A 159 4.44 0.28 -18.37
N LEU A 160 5.51 0.98 -17.96
CA LEU A 160 5.77 2.35 -18.39
C LEU A 160 6.26 2.35 -19.85
N VAL A 161 5.52 3.02 -20.73
CA VAL A 161 5.96 3.28 -22.11
C VAL A 161 6.86 4.52 -22.15
N GLY A 162 6.49 5.58 -21.42
CA GLY A 162 7.29 6.79 -21.32
C GLY A 162 6.48 8.08 -21.21
N GLY A 163 7.16 9.21 -21.43
CA GLY A 163 6.55 10.55 -21.46
C GLY A 163 6.13 11.00 -22.86
N LEU A 164 5.77 12.28 -22.99
CA LEU A 164 5.32 12.86 -24.27
C LEU A 164 6.34 12.69 -25.40
N ASP A 165 7.62 12.94 -25.14
CA ASP A 165 8.66 12.95 -26.17
C ASP A 165 8.85 11.54 -26.77
N ILE A 166 8.87 10.52 -25.91
CA ILE A 166 8.92 9.11 -26.33
C ILE A 166 7.66 8.75 -27.13
N VAL A 167 6.48 9.14 -26.65
CA VAL A 167 5.21 8.85 -27.35
C VAL A 167 5.16 9.50 -28.74
N LYS A 168 5.76 10.70 -28.90
CA LYS A 168 5.90 11.34 -30.21
C LYS A 168 6.83 10.56 -31.13
N GLU A 169 8.00 10.17 -30.63
CA GLU A 169 8.98 9.39 -31.40
C GLU A 169 8.38 8.04 -31.85
N LEU A 170 7.71 7.33 -30.94
CA LEU A 170 7.00 6.08 -31.25
C LEU A 170 5.89 6.28 -32.29
N LYS A 171 5.24 7.45 -32.31
CA LYS A 171 4.23 7.78 -33.32
C LYS A 171 4.88 8.00 -34.69
N GLU A 172 5.99 8.72 -34.74
CA GLU A 172 6.73 9.00 -35.97
C GLU A 172 7.33 7.72 -36.57
N ASN A 173 7.80 6.81 -35.72
CA ASN A 173 8.33 5.49 -36.12
C ASN A 173 7.23 4.46 -36.47
N GLY A 174 5.95 4.75 -36.15
CA GLY A 174 4.83 3.82 -36.35
C GLY A 174 4.73 2.69 -35.32
N GLU A 175 5.55 2.71 -34.27
CA GLU A 175 5.61 1.70 -33.20
C GLU A 175 4.59 1.95 -32.08
N LEU A 176 4.00 3.15 -32.01
CA LEU A 176 3.04 3.50 -30.96
C LEU A 176 1.77 2.63 -30.98
N MET A 177 1.21 2.37 -32.17
CA MET A 177 -0.02 1.56 -32.29
C MET A 177 0.11 0.12 -31.76
N PRO A 178 1.12 -0.68 -32.17
CA PRO A 178 1.29 -2.03 -31.65
C PRO A 178 1.55 -2.03 -30.14
N ILE A 179 2.31 -1.05 -29.63
CA ILE A 179 2.52 -0.88 -28.18
C ILE A 179 1.18 -0.64 -27.46
N LEU A 180 0.36 0.31 -27.94
CA LEU A 180 -0.94 0.63 -27.31
C LEU A 180 -1.93 -0.54 -27.34
N LYS A 181 -1.91 -1.36 -28.39
CA LYS A 181 -2.70 -2.60 -28.46
C LYS A 181 -2.12 -3.74 -27.62
N GLY A 182 -0.87 -3.58 -27.18
CA GLY A 182 -0.11 -4.58 -26.45
C GLY A 182 0.17 -5.82 -27.29
N GLU A 183 0.48 -5.62 -28.58
CA GLU A 183 0.94 -6.63 -29.54
C GLU A 183 2.49 -6.74 -29.55
N ASN A 184 3.13 -6.45 -28.42
CA ASN A 184 4.59 -6.54 -28.23
C ASN A 184 5.01 -7.88 -27.64
#